data_AF-A0A1M5TZA4-F1
#
_entry.id   AF-A0A1M5TZA4-F1
#
_cell.length_a   1.000
_cell.length_b   1.000
_cell.length_c   1.000
_cell.angle_alpha   90.00
_cell.angle_beta   90.00
_cell.angle_gamma   90.00
#
_symmetry.space_group_name_H-M   'P 1'
#
loop_
_entity.id
_entity.type
_entity.pdbx_description
1 polymer ?
#
loop_
_entity_poly.entity_id
_entity_poly.type
_entity_poly.pdbx_seq_one_letter_code
_entity_poly.pdbx_strand_id
1 'polypeptide(L)'
;MPGFQSEKQLVRDYYAALSAADHDALPIVMAKFCAPDLVWRGYHPVGLLNGAETVATTFWQPLKHALTSLQRRTDLFFAGRHLLADDGAVWVASMGHLMGLFDQPLFGILPTGKVAMLRYGTFHKVENGKIIEEAMYFDLPHLMVQTGQNPFPPQTAQHLVQPGPMTHGGLLFDDAPEAEGRATLAAIEAMISDLGSWNLGIPLEEELRRTWHEDMIWWGPEGIGATYTIPRYAQQHSGPFRAAFTNRSATGHICRTAEGHYGGFFGWPNFTAEHTGGFMGMPATPGRVEFRVIDFYRREGDKLAENWIFIDLLHVWAQQGVDILKRTTEIG
;
A
#
# COMPACT_ATOMS: atom_id res chain seq x y z
N MET A 1 12.83 20.36 15.26
CA MET A 1 12.23 19.03 15.01
C MET A 1 10.86 19.27 14.40
N PRO A 2 10.43 18.45 13.43
CA PRO A 2 9.20 18.66 12.68
C PRO A 2 7.92 18.59 13.54
N GLY A 3 7.95 17.96 14.71
CA GLY A 3 6.87 17.97 15.70
C GLY A 3 5.76 16.99 15.39
N PHE A 4 6.07 15.70 15.25
CA PHE A 4 5.09 14.64 14.92
C PHE A 4 4.80 13.66 16.07
N GLN A 5 5.36 13.92 17.25
CA GLN A 5 5.34 12.97 18.37
C GLN A 5 3.93 12.65 18.86
N SER A 6 3.03 13.64 18.93
CA SER A 6 1.64 13.44 19.36
C SER A 6 0.88 12.53 18.41
N GLU A 7 1.02 12.75 17.11
CA GLU A 7 0.29 12.01 16.07
C GLU A 7 0.83 10.58 15.96
N LYS A 8 2.16 10.43 16.00
CA LYS A 8 2.81 9.11 16.06
C LYS A 8 2.34 8.33 17.28
N GLN A 9 2.33 8.96 18.46
CA GLN A 9 1.90 8.29 19.69
C GLN A 9 0.42 7.90 19.62
N LEU A 10 -0.46 8.77 19.11
CA LEU A 10 -1.87 8.46 18.90
C LEU A 10 -2.07 7.19 18.06
N VAL A 11 -1.39 7.09 16.91
CA VAL A 11 -1.53 5.94 16.00
C VAL A 11 -0.92 4.67 16.59
N ARG A 12 0.17 4.78 17.35
CA ARG A 12 0.75 3.66 18.09
C ARG A 12 -0.19 3.15 19.18
N ASP A 13 -0.80 4.05 19.95
CA ASP A 13 -1.76 3.71 21.00
C ASP A 13 -3.03 3.11 20.42
N TYR A 14 -3.50 3.63 19.27
CA TYR A 14 -4.61 3.08 18.51
C TYR A 14 -4.35 1.62 18.14
N TYR A 15 -3.21 1.32 17.52
CA TYR A 15 -2.88 -0.05 17.14
C TYR A 15 -2.61 -0.96 18.33
N ALA A 16 -1.99 -0.47 19.42
CA ALA A 16 -1.82 -1.23 20.65
C ALA A 16 -3.18 -1.62 21.25
N ALA A 17 -4.13 -0.68 21.29
CA ALA A 17 -5.49 -0.93 21.78
C ALA A 17 -6.26 -1.88 20.84
N LEU A 18 -6.16 -1.72 19.52
CA LEU A 18 -6.77 -2.64 18.56
C LEU A 18 -6.22 -4.05 18.71
N SER A 19 -4.92 -4.22 18.89
CA SER A 19 -4.30 -5.54 19.09
C SER A 19 -4.79 -6.20 20.39
N ALA A 20 -4.83 -5.46 21.49
CA ALA A 20 -5.22 -5.98 22.80
C ALA A 20 -6.73 -6.23 22.98
N ALA A 21 -7.57 -5.54 22.21
CA ALA A 21 -9.03 -5.63 22.38
C ALA A 21 -9.61 -6.96 21.88
N ASP A 22 -10.57 -7.48 22.64
CA ASP A 22 -11.44 -8.56 22.19
C ASP A 22 -12.34 -8.10 21.04
N HIS A 23 -12.90 -9.06 20.32
CA HIS A 23 -13.71 -8.85 19.11
C HIS A 23 -14.84 -7.81 19.31
N ASP A 24 -15.58 -7.90 20.43
CA ASP A 24 -16.74 -7.05 20.69
C ASP A 24 -16.37 -5.65 21.20
N ALA A 25 -15.10 -5.47 21.62
CA ALA A 25 -14.59 -4.18 22.09
C ALA A 25 -14.02 -3.30 20.96
N LEU A 26 -13.85 -3.84 19.74
CA LEU A 26 -13.26 -3.11 18.61
C LEU A 26 -13.99 -1.80 18.26
N PRO A 27 -15.35 -1.73 18.23
CA PRO A 27 -16.04 -0.46 17.98
C PRO A 27 -15.73 0.62 19.03
N ILE A 28 -15.63 0.23 20.31
CA ILE A 28 -15.31 1.14 21.41
C ILE A 28 -13.89 1.68 21.26
N VAL A 29 -12.94 0.82 20.90
CA VAL A 29 -11.55 1.24 20.62
C VAL A 29 -11.52 2.23 19.46
N MET A 30 -12.18 1.91 18.35
CA MET A 30 -12.18 2.82 17.20
C MET A 30 -12.82 4.18 17.53
N ALA A 31 -13.94 4.21 18.27
CA ALA A 31 -14.56 5.46 18.71
C ALA A 31 -13.64 6.30 19.63
N LYS A 32 -12.75 5.64 20.40
CA LYS A 32 -11.77 6.33 21.24
C LYS A 32 -10.70 7.05 20.43
N PHE A 33 -10.21 6.49 19.32
CA PHE A 33 -9.07 7.04 18.57
C PHE A 33 -9.46 7.76 17.28
N CYS A 34 -10.54 7.34 16.64
CA CYS A 34 -11.00 7.89 15.37
C CYS A 34 -12.15 8.89 15.59
N ALA A 35 -12.36 9.74 14.60
CA ALA A 35 -13.53 10.61 14.56
C ALA A 35 -14.80 9.82 14.21
N PRO A 36 -15.99 10.25 14.67
CA PRO A 36 -17.26 9.58 14.36
C PRO A 36 -17.55 9.49 12.86
N ASP A 37 -17.09 10.47 12.08
CA ASP A 37 -17.21 10.61 10.64
C ASP A 37 -15.96 10.17 9.87
N LEU A 38 -15.12 9.30 10.48
CA LEU A 38 -13.93 8.72 9.86
C LEU A 38 -14.16 8.29 8.41
N VAL A 39 -13.34 8.79 7.48
CA VAL A 39 -13.31 8.32 6.09
C VAL A 39 -12.24 7.25 5.94
N TRP A 40 -12.63 6.01 5.63
CA TRP A 40 -11.71 4.88 5.52
C TRP A 40 -11.69 4.31 4.10
N ARG A 41 -10.53 4.40 3.44
CA ARG A 41 -10.28 3.94 2.07
C ARG A 41 -9.54 2.60 2.10
N GLY A 42 -10.31 1.52 1.97
CA GLY A 42 -9.81 0.15 2.05
C GLY A 42 -9.55 -0.54 0.74
N TYR A 43 -9.05 -1.76 0.79
CA TYR A 43 -8.87 -2.59 -0.40
C TYR A 43 -10.19 -3.23 -0.89
N HIS A 44 -10.32 -3.63 -2.16
CA HIS A 44 -11.40 -4.51 -2.60
C HIS A 44 -11.33 -5.87 -1.88
N PRO A 45 -12.42 -6.40 -1.30
CA PRO A 45 -13.81 -6.07 -1.60
C PRO A 45 -14.46 -5.05 -0.65
N VAL A 46 -13.74 -4.56 0.36
CA VAL A 46 -14.30 -3.69 1.40
C VAL A 46 -14.56 -2.28 0.86
N GLY A 47 -13.59 -1.69 0.17
CA GLY A 47 -13.72 -0.37 -0.46
C GLY A 47 -13.80 0.80 0.54
N LEU A 48 -14.64 1.79 0.23
CA LEU A 48 -14.80 3.02 1.02
C LEU A 48 -15.83 2.79 2.15
N LEU A 49 -15.43 3.04 3.39
CA LEU A 49 -16.31 3.03 4.56
C LEU A 49 -16.33 4.42 5.21
N ASN A 50 -17.45 4.77 5.83
CA ASN A 50 -17.60 5.99 6.62
C ASN A 50 -18.02 5.61 8.04
N GLY A 51 -17.34 6.19 9.02
CA GLY A 51 -17.61 6.01 10.44
C GLY A 51 -16.77 4.92 11.11
N ALA A 52 -16.27 5.24 12.30
CA ALA A 52 -15.36 4.40 13.07
C ALA A 52 -15.96 3.02 13.42
N GLU A 53 -17.25 2.98 13.79
CA GLU A 53 -17.96 1.74 14.10
C GLU A 53 -18.12 0.84 12.87
N THR A 54 -18.42 1.42 11.70
CA THR A 54 -18.55 0.67 10.45
C THR A 54 -17.23 0.02 10.05
N VAL A 55 -16.11 0.71 10.22
CA VAL A 55 -14.78 0.12 9.97
C VAL A 55 -14.48 -1.01 10.96
N ALA A 56 -14.83 -0.84 12.23
CA ALA A 56 -14.63 -1.87 13.25
C ALA A 56 -15.37 -3.16 12.89
N THR A 57 -16.64 -3.05 12.51
CA THR A 57 -17.52 -4.20 12.25
C THR A 57 -17.32 -4.82 10.87
N THR A 58 -17.03 -4.02 9.86
CA THR A 58 -16.92 -4.49 8.46
C THR A 58 -15.52 -5.00 8.12
N PHE A 59 -14.49 -4.47 8.77
CA PHE A 59 -13.09 -4.81 8.47
C PHE A 59 -12.38 -5.49 9.65
N TRP A 60 -12.24 -4.81 10.79
CA TRP A 60 -11.39 -5.30 11.88
C TRP A 60 -11.92 -6.56 12.55
N GLN A 61 -13.24 -6.65 12.77
CA GLN A 61 -13.89 -7.83 13.33
C GLN A 61 -13.69 -9.06 12.45
N PRO A 62 -14.05 -9.04 11.15
CA PRO A 62 -13.75 -10.15 10.23
C PRO A 62 -12.26 -10.52 10.18
N LEU A 63 -11.37 -9.53 10.15
CA LEU A 63 -9.93 -9.78 10.11
C LEU A 63 -9.43 -10.50 11.37
N LYS A 64 -9.81 -10.05 12.58
CA LYS A 64 -9.40 -10.69 13.84
C LYS A 64 -10.10 -12.04 14.07
N HIS A 65 -11.28 -12.24 13.49
CA HIS A 65 -11.95 -13.54 13.48
C HIS A 65 -11.20 -14.55 12.60
N ALA A 66 -10.78 -14.12 11.42
CA ALA A 66 -10.04 -14.93 10.46
C ALA A 66 -8.61 -15.26 10.89
N LEU A 67 -7.84 -14.24 11.27
CA LEU A 67 -6.45 -14.35 11.71
C LEU A 67 -6.40 -14.30 13.24
N THR A 68 -6.47 -15.46 13.88
CA THR A 68 -6.36 -15.56 15.34
C THR A 68 -4.93 -15.35 15.80
N SER A 69 -4.74 -15.01 17.08
CA SER A 69 -3.42 -14.70 17.65
C SER A 69 -2.67 -13.59 16.87
N LEU A 70 -3.42 -12.62 16.37
CA LEU A 70 -2.94 -11.57 15.46
C LEU A 70 -1.80 -10.75 16.08
N GLN A 71 -0.71 -10.62 15.34
CA GLN A 71 0.43 -9.77 15.62
C GLN A 71 0.62 -8.76 14.50
N ARG A 72 0.84 -7.50 14.85
CA ARG A 72 1.25 -6.46 13.90
C ARG A 72 2.79 -6.38 13.90
N ARG A 73 3.39 -6.74 12.77
CA ARG A 73 4.84 -6.63 12.53
C ARG A 73 5.06 -5.42 11.63
N THR A 74 5.58 -4.35 12.20
CA THR A 74 5.78 -3.09 11.48
C THR A 74 7.20 -3.02 10.95
N ASP A 75 7.32 -2.72 9.66
CA ASP A 75 8.59 -2.68 8.92
C ASP A 75 8.99 -1.23 8.55
N LEU A 76 8.00 -0.37 8.27
CA LEU A 76 8.15 1.09 8.20
C LEU A 76 7.14 1.79 9.10
N PHE A 77 7.57 2.87 9.75
CA PHE A 77 6.73 3.78 10.52
C PHE A 77 7.34 5.18 10.47
N PHE A 78 6.59 6.16 9.98
CA PHE A 78 7.01 7.56 9.92
C PHE A 78 5.78 8.47 9.89
N ALA A 79 5.99 9.76 10.08
CA ALA A 79 4.94 10.76 9.93
C ALA A 79 5.43 11.94 9.10
N GLY A 80 4.53 12.71 8.51
CA GLY A 80 4.91 13.92 7.84
C GLY A 80 3.73 14.83 7.54
N ARG A 81 4.03 16.08 7.20
CA ARG A 81 3.01 17.00 6.70
C ARG A 81 2.66 16.66 5.27
N HIS A 82 1.40 16.88 4.93
CA HIS A 82 0.92 16.73 3.58
C HIS A 82 1.50 17.81 2.64
N LEU A 83 2.00 17.43 1.47
CA LEU A 83 2.52 18.40 0.48
C LEU A 83 1.44 19.11 -0.34
N LEU A 84 0.30 18.44 -0.62
CA LEU A 84 -0.65 18.94 -1.63
C LEU A 84 -1.69 19.93 -1.08
N ALA A 85 -1.75 20.11 0.24
CA ALA A 85 -2.57 21.13 0.89
C ALA A 85 -1.77 21.80 2.01
N ASP A 86 -1.97 23.10 2.17
CA ASP A 86 -1.43 23.90 3.28
C ASP A 86 -2.40 23.89 4.48
N ASP A 87 -3.06 22.75 4.71
CA ASP A 87 -4.00 22.55 5.82
C ASP A 87 -3.28 22.14 7.12
N GLY A 88 -1.96 21.99 7.06
CA GLY A 88 -1.13 21.56 8.19
C GLY A 88 -1.36 20.10 8.61
N ALA A 89 -2.10 19.32 7.83
CA ALA A 89 -2.45 17.95 8.18
C ALA A 89 -1.20 17.07 8.30
N VAL A 90 -1.14 16.33 9.40
CA VAL A 90 -0.11 15.33 9.65
C VAL A 90 -0.67 13.97 9.29
N TRP A 91 0.08 13.27 8.44
CA TRP A 91 -0.17 11.89 8.09
C TRP A 91 0.85 10.99 8.75
N VAL A 92 0.38 9.98 9.47
CA VAL A 92 1.22 8.91 10.02
C VAL A 92 1.08 7.70 9.12
N ALA A 93 2.19 7.20 8.61
CA ALA A 93 2.22 6.12 7.64
C ALA A 93 2.97 4.91 8.19
N SER A 94 2.49 3.72 7.86
CA SER A 94 3.15 2.48 8.27
C SER A 94 2.93 1.35 7.27
N MET A 95 3.88 0.42 7.18
CA MET A 95 3.70 -0.81 6.41
C MET A 95 4.37 -1.98 7.11
N GLY A 96 3.94 -3.18 6.75
CA GLY A 96 4.54 -4.42 7.20
C GLY A 96 3.58 -5.58 7.05
N HIS A 97 3.45 -6.39 8.09
CA HIS A 97 2.68 -7.63 8.07
C HIS A 97 1.75 -7.77 9.28
N LEU A 98 0.52 -8.21 9.02
CA LEU A 98 -0.37 -8.79 10.02
C LEU A 98 -0.16 -10.31 10.00
N MET A 99 0.38 -10.86 11.08
CA MET A 99 0.71 -12.29 11.20
C MET A 99 -0.24 -12.95 12.20
N GLY A 100 -0.79 -14.10 11.86
CA GLY A 100 -1.67 -14.86 12.75
C GLY A 100 -1.85 -16.29 12.27
N LEU A 101 -2.71 -17.04 12.95
CA LEU A 101 -3.19 -18.34 12.47
C LEU A 101 -4.44 -18.10 11.63
N PHE A 102 -4.44 -18.57 10.38
CA PHE A 102 -5.57 -18.39 9.49
C PHE A 102 -6.61 -19.51 9.70
N ASP A 103 -7.47 -19.31 10.69
CA ASP A 103 -8.37 -20.33 11.23
C ASP A 103 -9.81 -20.21 10.74
N GLN A 104 -10.25 -19.03 10.31
CA GLN A 104 -11.60 -18.78 9.77
C GLN A 104 -11.52 -18.09 8.40
N PRO A 105 -12.51 -18.27 7.51
CA PRO A 105 -12.51 -17.62 6.21
C PRO A 105 -12.43 -16.10 6.29
N LEU A 106 -11.70 -15.48 5.36
CA LEU A 106 -11.64 -14.02 5.22
C LEU A 106 -12.05 -13.61 3.81
N PHE A 107 -13.18 -12.91 3.66
CA PHE A 107 -13.68 -12.46 2.35
C PHE A 107 -13.79 -13.60 1.31
N GLY A 108 -14.16 -14.80 1.76
CA GLY A 108 -14.26 -16.01 0.92
C GLY A 108 -12.97 -16.83 0.83
N ILE A 109 -11.81 -16.28 1.19
CA ILE A 109 -10.54 -17.00 1.20
C ILE A 109 -10.59 -18.10 2.27
N LEU A 110 -10.38 -19.35 1.86
CA LEU A 110 -10.46 -20.50 2.76
C LEU A 110 -9.28 -20.53 3.76
N PRO A 111 -9.53 -20.85 5.04
CA PRO A 111 -8.49 -20.93 6.06
C PRO A 111 -7.63 -22.18 5.88
N THR A 112 -6.43 -22.17 6.49
CA THR A 112 -5.50 -23.31 6.46
C THR A 112 -5.21 -23.91 7.83
N GLY A 113 -5.57 -23.21 8.92
CA GLY A 113 -5.14 -23.53 10.28
C GLY A 113 -3.62 -23.36 10.50
N LYS A 114 -2.93 -22.68 9.59
CA LYS A 114 -1.47 -22.44 9.62
C LYS A 114 -1.18 -20.97 9.81
N VAL A 115 0.09 -20.67 10.07
CA VAL A 115 0.56 -19.28 10.09
C VAL A 115 0.34 -18.64 8.72
N ALA A 116 -0.15 -17.40 8.71
CA ALA A 116 -0.27 -16.56 7.53
C ALA A 116 0.27 -15.16 7.82
N MET A 117 0.76 -14.49 6.77
CA MET A 117 1.26 -13.13 6.82
C MET A 117 0.56 -12.28 5.77
N LEU A 118 -0.36 -11.42 6.21
CA LEU A 118 -1.04 -10.46 5.35
C LEU A 118 -0.26 -9.16 5.32
N ARG A 119 0.29 -8.80 4.15
CA ARG A 119 0.97 -7.52 3.96
C ARG A 119 -0.02 -6.37 4.07
N TYR A 120 0.37 -5.28 4.72
CA TYR A 120 -0.42 -4.06 4.80
C TYR A 120 0.42 -2.81 4.54
N GLY A 121 -0.23 -1.77 4.03
CA GLY A 121 0.28 -0.40 3.97
C GLY A 121 -0.80 0.58 4.39
N THR A 122 -0.49 1.52 5.30
CA THR A 122 -1.46 2.48 5.84
C THR A 122 -0.97 3.92 5.88
N PHE A 123 -1.92 4.84 5.77
CA PHE A 123 -1.79 6.27 6.02
C PHE A 123 -2.97 6.72 6.89
N HIS A 124 -2.68 7.42 7.99
CA HIS A 124 -3.67 7.95 8.95
C HIS A 124 -3.55 9.47 9.00
N LYS A 125 -4.61 10.20 8.63
CA LYS A 125 -4.69 11.65 8.81
C LYS A 125 -5.08 11.94 10.25
N VAL A 126 -4.23 12.66 10.97
CA VAL A 126 -4.48 13.04 12.37
C VAL A 126 -4.80 14.52 12.47
N GLU A 127 -5.94 14.84 13.06
CA GLU A 127 -6.37 16.21 13.36
C GLU A 127 -7.02 16.24 14.74
N ASN A 128 -6.71 17.27 15.53
CA ASN A 128 -7.29 17.49 16.87
C ASN A 128 -7.24 16.25 17.79
N GLY A 129 -6.15 15.47 17.72
CA GLY A 129 -5.96 14.27 18.53
C GLY A 129 -6.84 13.08 18.13
N LYS A 130 -7.39 13.09 16.92
CA LYS A 130 -8.21 12.02 16.35
C LYS A 130 -7.72 11.63 14.96
N ILE A 131 -7.91 10.36 14.61
CA ILE A 131 -7.76 9.90 13.23
C ILE A 131 -9.04 10.22 12.48
N ILE A 132 -8.96 11.07 11.46
CA ILE A 132 -10.14 11.53 10.69
C ILE A 132 -10.23 10.88 9.30
N GLU A 133 -9.10 10.45 8.75
CA GLU A 133 -9.05 9.70 7.50
C GLU A 133 -8.03 8.56 7.59
N GLU A 134 -8.33 7.45 6.92
CA GLU A 134 -7.42 6.32 6.78
C GLU A 134 -7.41 5.84 5.33
N ALA A 135 -6.23 5.49 4.84
CA ALA A 135 -6.07 4.59 3.70
C ALA A 135 -5.33 3.36 4.19
N MET A 136 -5.87 2.17 3.92
CA MET A 136 -5.29 0.91 4.42
C MET A 136 -5.46 -0.21 3.39
N TYR A 137 -4.36 -0.58 2.74
CA TYR A 137 -4.35 -1.56 1.66
C TYR A 137 -3.67 -2.85 2.10
N PHE A 138 -4.05 -3.93 1.43
CA PHE A 138 -3.57 -5.27 1.71
C PHE A 138 -3.21 -6.00 0.43
N ASP A 139 -2.31 -6.96 0.53
CA ASP A 139 -2.07 -7.94 -0.53
C ASP A 139 -2.93 -9.19 -0.28
N LEU A 140 -4.25 -9.08 -0.51
CA LEU A 140 -5.16 -10.22 -0.40
C LEU A 140 -4.81 -11.35 -1.39
N PRO A 141 -4.39 -11.07 -2.65
CA PRO A 141 -3.90 -12.12 -3.54
C PRO A 141 -2.75 -12.93 -2.94
N HIS A 142 -1.81 -12.29 -2.23
CA HIS A 142 -0.77 -13.01 -1.52
C HIS A 142 -1.32 -13.93 -0.42
N LEU A 143 -2.35 -13.51 0.32
CA LEU A 143 -3.01 -14.38 1.30
C LEU A 143 -3.67 -15.59 0.62
N MET A 144 -4.26 -15.42 -0.56
CA MET A 144 -4.82 -16.53 -1.35
C MET A 144 -3.74 -17.55 -1.72
N VAL A 145 -2.58 -17.10 -2.20
CA VAL A 145 -1.49 -18.02 -2.57
C VAL A 145 -0.94 -18.77 -1.37
N GLN A 146 -0.88 -18.15 -0.19
CA GLN A 146 -0.52 -18.84 1.06
C GLN A 146 -1.47 -20.00 1.40
N THR A 147 -2.71 -19.97 0.89
CA THR A 147 -3.68 -21.05 1.08
C THR A 147 -3.77 -22.04 -0.08
N GLY A 148 -2.89 -21.90 -1.08
CA GLY A 148 -2.88 -22.73 -2.28
C GLY A 148 -3.90 -22.29 -3.33
N GLN A 149 -4.59 -21.18 -3.11
CA GLN A 149 -5.53 -20.57 -4.05
C GLN A 149 -4.76 -19.61 -4.96
N ASN A 150 -4.66 -19.92 -6.25
CA ASN A 150 -3.86 -19.14 -7.20
C ASN A 150 -4.74 -18.16 -8.00
N PRO A 151 -4.79 -16.86 -7.65
CA PRO A 151 -5.69 -15.89 -8.29
C PRO A 151 -5.28 -15.52 -9.72
N PHE A 152 -3.99 -15.63 -10.04
CA PHE A 152 -3.37 -15.04 -11.21
C PHE A 152 -2.48 -16.05 -11.97
N PRO A 153 -2.25 -15.83 -13.29
CA PRO A 153 -1.30 -16.63 -14.06
C PRO A 153 0.15 -16.33 -13.67
N PRO A 154 1.14 -17.05 -14.24
CA PRO A 154 2.55 -16.81 -13.95
C PRO A 154 2.95 -15.34 -14.03
N GLN A 155 3.65 -14.88 -13.00
CA GLN A 155 4.07 -13.50 -12.86
C GLN A 155 5.30 -13.18 -13.72
N THR A 156 5.45 -11.91 -14.09
CA THR A 156 6.64 -11.42 -14.80
C THR A 156 7.86 -11.29 -13.89
N ALA A 157 7.64 -11.11 -12.58
CA ALA A 157 8.67 -11.04 -11.56
C ALA A 157 8.41 -12.04 -10.42
N GLN A 158 9.26 -12.04 -9.39
CA GLN A 158 9.27 -13.09 -8.38
C GLN A 158 8.52 -12.66 -7.11
N HIS A 159 7.50 -13.42 -6.71
CA HIS A 159 6.92 -13.25 -5.38
C HIS A 159 7.81 -13.91 -4.31
N LEU A 160 8.08 -13.17 -3.23
CA LEU A 160 8.95 -13.58 -2.11
C LEU A 160 8.43 -12.95 -0.82
N VAL A 161 9.02 -13.36 0.31
CA VAL A 161 8.97 -12.57 1.54
C VAL A 161 9.54 -11.18 1.25
N GLN A 162 8.79 -10.14 1.58
CA GLN A 162 9.17 -8.76 1.33
C GLN A 162 9.63 -8.15 2.65
N PRO A 163 10.94 -7.99 2.87
CA PRO A 163 11.46 -7.49 4.12
C PRO A 163 11.15 -6.00 4.29
N GLY A 164 11.31 -5.50 5.52
CA GLY A 164 11.49 -4.07 5.74
C GLY A 164 12.77 -3.53 5.09
N PRO A 165 13.06 -2.23 5.25
CA PRO A 165 14.20 -1.59 4.61
C PRO A 165 15.51 -2.26 4.95
N MET A 166 16.41 -2.37 3.95
CA MET A 166 17.74 -2.98 4.10
C MET A 166 18.54 -2.38 5.27
N THR A 167 18.33 -1.10 5.57
CA THR A 167 19.03 -0.39 6.64
C THR A 167 18.52 -0.72 8.05
N HIS A 168 17.39 -1.44 8.17
CA HIS A 168 16.66 -1.67 9.42
C HIS A 168 16.27 -0.39 10.18
N GLY A 169 16.39 0.79 9.56
CA GLY A 169 16.10 2.10 10.14
C GLY A 169 14.66 2.58 9.94
N GLY A 170 13.77 1.70 9.47
CA GLY A 170 12.43 2.05 8.99
C GLY A 170 11.45 2.55 10.04
N LEU A 171 11.76 2.37 11.33
CA LEU A 171 10.87 2.69 12.45
C LEU A 171 11.27 4.02 13.10
N LEU A 172 10.75 5.12 12.56
CA LEU A 172 10.97 6.47 13.07
C LEU A 172 9.99 6.81 14.19
N PHE A 173 10.22 6.29 15.39
CA PHE A 173 9.43 6.64 16.56
C PHE A 173 9.72 8.08 17.03
N ASP A 174 10.99 8.46 17.04
CA ASP A 174 11.42 9.83 17.31
C ASP A 174 11.36 10.67 16.03
N ASP A 175 11.30 11.98 16.20
CA ASP A 175 11.30 12.94 15.08
C ASP A 175 12.65 12.94 14.36
N ALA A 176 12.63 12.72 13.04
CA ALA A 176 13.82 12.88 12.23
C ALA A 176 14.13 14.35 11.90
N PRO A 177 15.38 14.69 11.51
CA PRO A 177 15.69 16.03 11.03
C PRO A 177 14.82 16.42 9.83
N GLU A 178 14.21 17.61 9.89
CA GLU A 178 13.29 18.09 8.87
C GLU A 178 13.93 18.18 7.47
N ALA A 179 15.22 18.53 7.41
CA ALA A 179 15.97 18.58 6.16
C ALA A 179 16.02 17.23 5.43
N GLU A 180 16.12 16.12 6.16
CA GLU A 180 16.14 14.78 5.57
C GLU A 180 14.79 14.41 4.97
N GLY A 181 13.69 14.71 5.69
CA GLY A 181 12.33 14.51 5.19
C GLY A 181 12.07 15.32 3.91
N ARG A 182 12.49 16.60 3.88
CA ARG A 182 12.38 17.44 2.68
C ARG A 182 13.19 16.89 1.51
N ALA A 183 14.41 16.41 1.74
CA ALA A 183 15.24 15.80 0.71
C ALA A 183 14.60 14.50 0.16
N THR A 184 14.01 13.68 1.03
CA THR A 184 13.27 12.47 0.63
C THR A 184 12.05 12.80 -0.21
N LEU A 185 11.26 13.77 0.23
CA LEU A 185 10.09 14.22 -0.52
C LEU A 185 10.48 14.80 -1.89
N ALA A 186 11.56 15.57 -1.97
CA ALA A 186 12.08 16.10 -3.23
C ALA A 186 12.50 15.00 -4.21
N ALA A 187 13.15 13.93 -3.74
CA ALA A 187 13.50 12.79 -4.57
C ALA A 187 12.26 12.05 -5.10
N ILE A 188 11.23 11.87 -4.25
CA ILE A 188 9.94 11.28 -4.66
C ILE A 188 9.23 12.16 -5.69
N GLU A 189 9.20 13.48 -5.50
CA GLU A 189 8.59 14.42 -6.45
C GLU A 189 9.30 14.43 -7.81
N ALA A 190 10.64 14.39 -7.81
CA ALA A 190 11.42 14.27 -9.03
C ALA A 190 11.06 12.98 -9.79
N MET A 191 10.94 11.86 -9.07
CA MET A 191 10.53 10.58 -9.66
C MET A 191 9.11 10.62 -10.22
N ILE A 192 8.15 11.21 -9.49
CA ILE A 192 6.77 11.35 -9.96
C ILE A 192 6.71 12.22 -11.21
N SER A 193 7.48 13.31 -11.26
CA SER A 193 7.54 14.20 -12.41
C SER A 193 8.11 13.49 -13.64
N ASP A 194 9.17 12.71 -13.46
CA ASP A 194 9.81 11.99 -14.55
C ASP A 194 8.91 10.83 -15.05
N LEU A 195 8.49 9.92 -14.15
CA LEU A 195 7.75 8.69 -14.52
C LEU A 195 6.25 8.91 -14.74
N GLY A 196 5.69 10.01 -14.25
CA GLY A 196 4.24 10.22 -14.17
C GLY A 196 3.55 10.55 -15.50
N SER A 197 4.28 10.77 -16.58
CA SER A 197 3.70 11.09 -17.91
C SER A 197 4.02 10.07 -19.00
N TRP A 198 5.00 9.18 -18.77
CA TRP A 198 5.55 8.26 -19.78
C TRP A 198 6.06 8.95 -21.06
N ASN A 199 6.35 10.25 -21.00
CA ASN A 199 6.58 11.07 -22.18
C ASN A 199 7.89 11.88 -22.13
N LEU A 200 8.88 11.41 -21.36
CA LEU A 200 10.18 12.08 -21.29
C LEU A 200 11.01 11.94 -22.59
N GLY A 201 10.63 11.06 -23.51
CA GLY A 201 11.28 10.90 -24.81
C GLY A 201 12.68 10.26 -24.76
N ILE A 202 13.05 9.66 -23.63
CA ILE A 202 14.31 8.93 -23.42
C ILE A 202 14.03 7.44 -23.13
N PRO A 203 15.02 6.54 -23.33
CA PRO A 203 14.86 5.13 -22.98
C PRO A 203 14.46 4.93 -21.51
N LEU A 204 13.60 3.95 -21.24
CA LEU A 204 13.07 3.67 -19.90
C LEU A 204 14.16 3.49 -18.83
N GLU A 205 15.26 2.81 -19.15
CA GLU A 205 16.34 2.66 -18.17
C GLU A 205 17.07 3.98 -17.89
N GLU A 206 17.26 4.84 -18.90
CA GLU A 206 17.84 6.17 -18.74
C GLU A 206 16.91 7.08 -17.93
N GLU A 207 15.59 6.96 -18.16
CA GLU A 207 14.55 7.61 -17.38
C GLU A 207 14.67 7.25 -15.89
N LEU A 208 14.77 5.96 -15.58
CA LEU A 208 14.88 5.46 -14.21
C LEU A 208 16.17 5.93 -13.52
N ARG A 209 17.32 5.91 -14.21
CA ARG A 209 18.63 6.31 -13.65
C ARG A 209 18.69 7.75 -13.16
N ARG A 210 17.74 8.61 -13.57
CA ARG A 210 17.64 10.00 -13.10
C ARG A 210 17.30 10.08 -11.62
N THR A 211 16.47 9.17 -11.12
CA THR A 211 15.90 9.24 -9.75
C THR A 211 16.11 7.98 -8.93
N TRP A 212 16.58 6.88 -9.54
CA TRP A 212 16.82 5.60 -8.90
C TRP A 212 18.30 5.20 -8.92
N HIS A 213 18.72 4.49 -7.88
CA HIS A 213 19.98 3.74 -7.89
C HIS A 213 19.93 2.58 -8.87
N GLU A 214 21.09 2.21 -9.43
CA GLU A 214 21.19 1.15 -10.45
C GLU A 214 20.68 -0.20 -9.92
N ASP A 215 20.91 -0.46 -8.63
CA ASP A 215 20.51 -1.65 -7.89
C ASP A 215 19.19 -1.46 -7.11
N MET A 216 18.30 -0.56 -7.57
CA MET A 216 17.02 -0.36 -6.91
C MET A 216 16.20 -1.66 -6.76
N ILE A 217 15.44 -1.76 -5.67
CA ILE A 217 14.49 -2.85 -5.45
C ILE A 217 13.06 -2.32 -5.48
N TRP A 218 12.20 -3.04 -6.21
CA TRP A 218 10.77 -2.79 -6.25
C TRP A 218 10.03 -4.00 -5.70
N TRP A 219 9.44 -3.84 -4.51
CA TRP A 219 8.69 -4.85 -3.77
C TRP A 219 7.20 -4.80 -4.15
N GLY A 220 6.89 -5.44 -5.28
CA GLY A 220 5.55 -5.50 -5.87
C GLY A 220 4.60 -6.48 -5.21
N PRO A 221 3.28 -6.34 -5.43
CA PRO A 221 2.28 -7.27 -4.91
C PRO A 221 2.27 -8.61 -5.65
N GLU A 222 1.61 -9.60 -5.06
CA GLU A 222 1.25 -10.86 -5.73
C GLU A 222 0.43 -10.58 -7.00
N GLY A 223 0.71 -11.32 -8.07
CA GLY A 223 0.28 -11.06 -9.44
C GLY A 223 1.33 -10.37 -10.32
N ILE A 224 2.28 -9.64 -9.72
CA ILE A 224 3.39 -8.99 -10.44
C ILE A 224 4.74 -9.50 -9.92
N GLY A 225 4.94 -9.49 -8.60
CA GLY A 225 6.17 -9.88 -7.93
C GLY A 225 7.22 -8.76 -7.79
N ALA A 226 8.30 -9.05 -7.07
CA ALA A 226 9.41 -8.14 -6.81
C ALA A 226 10.49 -8.20 -7.89
N THR A 227 11.12 -7.05 -8.17
CA THR A 227 12.22 -6.90 -9.15
C THR A 227 13.45 -6.28 -8.49
N TYR A 228 14.63 -6.52 -9.07
CA TYR A 228 15.90 -6.00 -8.56
C TYR A 228 16.79 -5.52 -9.69
N THR A 229 17.33 -4.30 -9.57
CA THR A 229 18.05 -3.50 -10.57
C THR A 229 17.15 -2.80 -11.60
N ILE A 230 17.61 -1.66 -12.12
CA ILE A 230 16.92 -0.89 -13.17
C ILE A 230 16.60 -1.75 -14.41
N PRO A 231 17.54 -2.53 -15.00
CA PRO A 231 17.22 -3.34 -16.18
C PRO A 231 16.12 -4.37 -15.93
N ARG A 232 16.10 -5.01 -14.75
CA ARG A 232 15.06 -6.01 -14.44
C ARG A 232 13.74 -5.36 -14.07
N TYR A 233 13.73 -4.23 -13.37
CA TYR A 233 12.50 -3.46 -13.14
C TYR A 233 11.86 -3.01 -14.47
N ALA A 234 12.68 -2.51 -15.40
CA ALA A 234 12.23 -2.14 -16.74
C ALA A 234 11.66 -3.35 -17.50
N GLN A 235 12.35 -4.50 -17.48
CA GLN A 235 11.93 -5.70 -18.20
C GLN A 235 10.71 -6.40 -17.59
N GLN A 236 10.63 -6.46 -16.26
CA GLN A 236 9.69 -7.33 -15.54
C GLN A 236 8.49 -6.57 -14.99
N HIS A 237 8.54 -5.25 -14.87
CA HIS A 237 7.40 -4.46 -14.39
C HIS A 237 7.06 -3.31 -15.32
N SER A 238 7.90 -2.28 -15.41
CA SER A 238 7.52 -1.02 -16.05
C SER A 238 7.27 -1.16 -17.55
N GLY A 239 8.10 -1.95 -18.25
CA GLY A 239 7.91 -2.28 -19.66
C GLY A 239 6.61 -3.04 -19.93
N PRO A 240 6.38 -4.22 -19.29
CA PRO A 240 5.11 -4.94 -19.41
C PRO A 240 3.88 -4.10 -19.09
N PHE A 241 3.95 -3.26 -18.05
CA PHE A 241 2.85 -2.38 -17.67
C PHE A 241 2.58 -1.31 -18.74
N ARG A 242 3.63 -0.62 -19.25
CA ARG A 242 3.50 0.38 -20.32
C ARG A 242 3.09 -0.23 -21.66
N ALA A 243 3.37 -1.51 -21.90
CA ALA A 243 2.90 -2.23 -23.10
C ALA A 243 1.43 -2.62 -23.01
N ALA A 244 0.93 -2.92 -21.80
CA ALA A 244 -0.43 -3.37 -21.58
C ALA A 244 -1.42 -2.25 -21.26
N PHE A 245 -0.95 -1.04 -20.95
CA PHE A 245 -1.78 0.11 -20.64
C PHE A 245 -1.41 1.33 -21.47
N THR A 246 -2.42 2.06 -21.94
CA THR A 246 -2.30 3.31 -22.70
C THR A 246 -3.13 4.42 -22.07
N ASN A 247 -3.02 5.64 -22.60
CA ASN A 247 -3.83 6.80 -22.21
C ASN A 247 -3.82 7.06 -20.70
N ARG A 248 -2.69 6.85 -20.02
CA ARG A 248 -2.57 7.04 -18.57
C ARG A 248 -2.84 8.50 -18.19
N SER A 249 -3.66 8.74 -17.17
CA SER A 249 -3.90 10.09 -16.63
C SER A 249 -2.71 10.59 -15.82
N ALA A 250 -2.70 11.89 -15.50
CA ALA A 250 -1.86 12.43 -14.44
C ALA A 250 -2.17 11.77 -13.08
N THR A 251 -1.25 11.90 -12.12
CA THR A 251 -1.40 11.32 -10.79
C THR A 251 -2.38 12.13 -9.92
N GLY A 252 -3.38 11.46 -9.35
CA GLY A 252 -4.37 11.97 -8.40
C GLY A 252 -4.04 11.54 -6.96
N HIS A 253 -2.84 11.85 -6.48
CA HIS A 253 -2.46 11.50 -5.10
C HIS A 253 -3.27 12.33 -4.10
N ILE A 254 -3.72 11.69 -3.02
CA ILE A 254 -4.39 12.32 -1.88
C ILE A 254 -3.38 12.73 -0.83
N CYS A 255 -2.34 11.92 -0.61
CA CYS A 255 -1.24 12.25 0.29
C CYS A 255 0.09 12.01 -0.38
N ARG A 256 1.04 12.93 -0.17
CA ARG A 256 2.48 12.75 -0.37
C ARG A 256 3.18 13.28 0.88
N THR A 257 4.01 12.46 1.50
CA THR A 257 4.65 12.81 2.77
C THR A 257 5.95 12.04 3.00
N ALA A 258 6.83 12.56 3.84
CA ALA A 258 8.12 11.96 4.13
C ALA A 258 8.69 12.42 5.48
N GLU A 259 9.54 11.57 6.05
CA GLU A 259 10.36 11.87 7.22
C GLU A 259 11.63 11.02 7.23
N GLY A 260 12.75 11.64 7.59
CA GLY A 260 14.06 10.99 7.50
C GLY A 260 14.35 10.55 6.07
N HIS A 261 14.80 9.30 5.91
CA HIS A 261 15.07 8.70 4.60
C HIS A 261 13.85 7.98 3.99
N TYR A 262 12.68 8.09 4.61
CA TYR A 262 11.48 7.37 4.20
C TYR A 262 10.37 8.32 3.79
N GLY A 263 9.58 7.89 2.83
CA GLY A 263 8.43 8.65 2.38
C GLY A 263 7.46 7.77 1.61
N GLY A 264 6.36 8.36 1.21
CA GLY A 264 5.33 7.62 0.51
C GLY A 264 4.19 8.50 0.05
N PHE A 265 3.33 7.90 -0.73
CA PHE A 265 2.10 8.51 -1.19
C PHE A 265 1.01 7.47 -1.36
N PHE A 266 -0.23 7.97 -1.46
CA PHE A 266 -1.34 7.17 -1.92
C PHE A 266 -2.33 8.00 -2.71
N GLY A 267 -3.16 7.32 -3.49
CA GLY A 267 -4.28 7.90 -4.21
C GLY A 267 -5.47 6.95 -4.25
N TRP A 268 -6.63 7.53 -4.50
CA TRP A 268 -7.90 6.81 -4.57
C TRP A 268 -8.79 7.45 -5.66
N PRO A 269 -8.54 7.16 -6.95
CA PRO A 269 -7.40 6.41 -7.49
C PRO A 269 -6.13 7.25 -7.66
N ASN A 270 -4.95 6.61 -7.74
CA ASN A 270 -3.70 7.28 -8.11
C ASN A 270 -3.70 7.73 -9.56
N PHE A 271 -4.24 6.93 -10.46
CA PHE A 271 -4.37 7.28 -11.87
C PHE A 271 -5.41 6.36 -12.53
N THR A 272 -5.77 6.70 -13.76
CA THR A 272 -6.57 5.84 -14.64
C THR A 272 -5.77 5.52 -15.90
N ALA A 273 -5.99 4.36 -16.50
CA ALA A 273 -5.40 3.97 -17.77
C ALA A 273 -6.33 3.04 -18.56
N GLU A 274 -6.10 2.87 -19.86
CA GLU A 274 -6.87 1.96 -20.72
C GLU A 274 -6.10 0.66 -20.92
N HIS A 275 -6.73 -0.48 -20.65
CA HIS A 275 -6.10 -1.79 -20.76
C HIS A 275 -6.15 -2.29 -22.22
N THR A 276 -4.99 -2.38 -22.86
CA THR A 276 -4.83 -2.84 -24.25
C THR A 276 -4.52 -4.33 -24.37
N GLY A 277 -4.56 -5.06 -23.25
CA GLY A 277 -4.32 -6.49 -23.18
C GLY A 277 -2.87 -6.85 -22.85
N GLY A 278 -2.67 -8.11 -22.46
CA GLY A 278 -1.37 -8.68 -22.11
C GLY A 278 -1.00 -8.54 -20.63
N PHE A 279 -1.60 -7.60 -19.90
CA PHE A 279 -1.36 -7.49 -18.45
C PHE A 279 -1.90 -8.75 -17.76
N MET A 280 -0.99 -9.50 -17.12
CA MET A 280 -1.32 -10.78 -16.48
C MET A 280 -2.01 -11.75 -17.45
N GLY A 281 -1.65 -11.72 -18.74
CA GLY A 281 -2.22 -12.59 -19.77
C GLY A 281 -3.69 -12.33 -20.13
N MET A 282 -4.29 -11.25 -19.63
CA MET A 282 -5.70 -10.93 -19.85
C MET A 282 -5.92 -10.15 -21.16
N PRO A 283 -7.06 -10.32 -21.84
CA PRO A 283 -7.38 -9.57 -23.05
C PRO A 283 -7.64 -8.08 -22.75
N ALA A 284 -7.58 -7.25 -23.79
CA ALA A 284 -7.99 -5.85 -23.70
C ALA A 284 -9.45 -5.73 -23.26
N THR A 285 -9.77 -4.64 -22.56
CA THR A 285 -11.14 -4.34 -22.12
C THR A 285 -11.52 -2.91 -22.49
N PRO A 286 -12.78 -2.64 -22.83
CA PRO A 286 -13.22 -1.29 -23.14
C PRO A 286 -13.19 -0.40 -21.88
N GLY A 287 -12.81 0.87 -22.07
CA GLY A 287 -12.87 1.89 -21.03
C GLY A 287 -11.59 2.07 -20.22
N ARG A 288 -11.65 3.03 -19.30
CA ARG A 288 -10.55 3.35 -18.38
C ARG A 288 -10.72 2.57 -17.08
N VAL A 289 -9.61 2.12 -16.52
CA VAL A 289 -9.54 1.39 -15.25
C VAL A 289 -8.84 2.26 -14.21
N GLU A 290 -9.42 2.33 -13.02
CA GLU A 290 -8.87 3.03 -11.86
C GLU A 290 -7.81 2.18 -11.15
N PHE A 291 -6.65 2.79 -10.87
CA PHE A 291 -5.59 2.18 -10.07
C PHE A 291 -5.52 2.84 -8.69
N ARG A 292 -5.89 2.09 -7.65
CA ARG A 292 -5.70 2.46 -6.26
C ARG A 292 -4.34 1.93 -5.82
N VAL A 293 -3.43 2.82 -5.42
CA VAL A 293 -2.06 2.43 -5.04
C VAL A 293 -1.59 3.14 -3.76
N ILE A 294 -0.90 2.39 -2.90
CA ILE A 294 -0.06 2.94 -1.84
C ILE A 294 1.41 2.61 -2.16
N ASP A 295 2.27 3.61 -2.04
CA ASP A 295 3.71 3.48 -2.23
C ASP A 295 4.48 3.95 -1.00
N PHE A 296 5.51 3.20 -0.64
CA PHE A 296 6.54 3.58 0.33
C PHE A 296 7.91 3.52 -0.31
N TYR A 297 8.80 4.42 0.09
CA TYR A 297 10.12 4.59 -0.49
C TYR A 297 11.19 4.71 0.59
N ARG A 298 12.39 4.20 0.28
CA ARG A 298 13.64 4.59 0.96
C ARG A 298 14.50 5.39 -0.01
N ARG A 299 14.96 6.56 0.43
CA ARG A 299 16.01 7.35 -0.21
C ARG A 299 17.39 6.93 0.31
N GLU A 300 18.38 6.99 -0.57
CA GLU A 300 19.80 6.88 -0.26
C GLU A 300 20.58 7.94 -1.03
N GLY A 301 21.28 8.82 -0.32
CA GLY A 301 21.86 10.01 -0.95
C GLY A 301 20.78 10.88 -1.59
N ASP A 302 20.91 11.17 -2.87
CA ASP A 302 20.00 11.99 -3.67
C ASP A 302 18.94 11.17 -4.45
N LYS A 303 18.99 9.83 -4.39
CA LYS A 303 18.13 8.93 -5.19
C LYS A 303 17.33 7.95 -4.35
N LEU A 304 16.32 7.36 -4.96
CA LEU A 304 15.51 6.29 -4.40
C LEU A 304 16.23 4.93 -4.56
N ALA A 305 16.15 4.08 -3.54
CA ALA A 305 16.83 2.79 -3.49
C ALA A 305 15.85 1.62 -3.31
N GLU A 306 14.80 1.78 -2.52
CA GLU A 306 13.79 0.74 -2.31
C GLU A 306 12.37 1.32 -2.41
N ASN A 307 11.45 0.50 -2.88
CA ASN A 307 10.03 0.82 -3.01
C ASN A 307 9.16 -0.37 -2.57
N TRP A 308 8.18 -0.14 -1.70
CA TRP A 308 7.14 -1.12 -1.35
C TRP A 308 5.78 -0.63 -1.84
N ILE A 309 5.08 -1.48 -2.59
CA ILE A 309 3.93 -1.08 -3.39
C ILE A 309 2.76 -2.00 -3.09
N PHE A 310 1.59 -1.39 -2.95
CA PHE A 310 0.32 -2.06 -2.75
C PHE A 310 -0.64 -1.60 -3.84
N ILE A 311 -0.99 -2.49 -4.76
CA ILE A 311 -1.92 -2.21 -5.86
C ILE A 311 -3.20 -3.00 -5.64
N ASP A 312 -4.34 -2.34 -5.77
CA ASP A 312 -5.65 -3.01 -5.75
C ASP A 312 -5.96 -3.74 -7.05
N LEU A 313 -5.21 -4.84 -7.29
CA LEU A 313 -5.38 -5.69 -8.47
C LEU A 313 -6.77 -6.34 -8.50
N LEU A 314 -7.35 -6.64 -7.34
CA LEU A 314 -8.71 -7.16 -7.28
C LEU A 314 -9.72 -6.10 -7.77
N HIS A 315 -9.56 -4.84 -7.37
CA HIS A 315 -10.36 -3.73 -7.89
C HIS A 315 -10.15 -3.49 -9.40
N VAL A 316 -8.91 -3.56 -9.88
CA VAL A 316 -8.57 -3.44 -11.31
C VAL A 316 -9.35 -4.46 -12.14
N TRP A 317 -9.40 -5.72 -11.68
CA TRP A 317 -10.11 -6.78 -12.38
C TRP A 317 -11.64 -6.73 -12.18
N ALA A 318 -12.12 -6.33 -11.00
CA ALA A 318 -13.54 -6.17 -10.73
C ALA A 318 -14.19 -5.13 -11.66
N GLN A 319 -13.52 -4.00 -11.92
CA GLN A 319 -13.97 -2.99 -12.89
C GLN A 319 -14.09 -3.53 -14.31
N GLN A 320 -13.30 -4.55 -14.63
CA GLN A 320 -13.27 -5.23 -15.92
C GLN A 320 -14.22 -6.45 -15.97
N GLY A 321 -15.09 -6.61 -14.97
CA GLY A 321 -16.07 -7.69 -14.90
C GLY A 321 -15.49 -9.04 -14.46
N VAL A 322 -14.26 -9.07 -13.93
CA VAL A 322 -13.60 -10.28 -13.46
C VAL A 322 -13.50 -10.26 -11.94
N ASP A 323 -14.36 -11.01 -11.27
CA ASP A 323 -14.30 -11.21 -9.82
C ASP A 323 -13.27 -12.31 -9.50
N ILE A 324 -12.03 -11.90 -9.25
CA ILE A 324 -10.91 -12.79 -8.97
C ILE A 324 -11.11 -13.55 -7.65
N LEU A 325 -11.64 -12.88 -6.61
CA LEU A 325 -11.89 -13.52 -5.33
C LEU A 325 -12.89 -14.66 -5.50
N LYS A 326 -14.07 -14.35 -6.04
CA LYS A 326 -15.12 -15.33 -6.26
C LYS A 326 -14.66 -16.48 -7.17
N ARG A 327 -14.03 -16.16 -8.30
CA ARG A 327 -13.53 -17.15 -9.26
C ARG A 327 -12.59 -18.16 -8.61
N THR A 328 -11.72 -17.70 -7.72
CA THR A 328 -10.71 -18.58 -7.12
C THR A 328 -11.24 -19.32 -5.90
N THR A 329 -12.22 -18.78 -5.17
CA THR A 329 -12.78 -19.43 -3.97
C THR A 329 -13.91 -20.41 -4.28
N GLU A 330 -14.55 -20.34 -5.46
CA GLU A 330 -15.64 -21.25 -5.87
C GLU A 330 -15.17 -22.52 -6.59
N ILE A 331 -13.91 -22.57 -7.04
CA ILE A 331 -13.34 -23.72 -7.78
C ILE A 331 -12.64 -24.73 -6.83
N GLY A 332 -12.77 -24.54 -5.51
CA GLY A 332 -12.16 -25.35 -4.46
C GLY A 332 -12.82 -26.69 -4.18
#